data_AF-A0A7W1NCJ8-F1
#
_entry.id   AF-A0A7W1NCJ8-F1
#
_cell.length_a   1.000
_cell.length_b   1.000
_cell.length_c   1.000
_cell.angle_alpha   90.00
_cell.angle_beta   90.00
_cell.angle_gamma   90.00
#
_symmetry.space_group_name_H-M   'P 1'
#
loop_
_entity.id
_entity.type
_entity.pdbx_description
1 polymer ?
#
loop_
_entity_poly.entity_id
_entity_poly.type
_entity_poly.pdbx_seq_one_letter_code
_entity_poly.pdbx_strand_id
1 'polypeptide(L)'
;MSEPAEPEVPAQQRYCLPPPHPFSRFAVPAIIAGLIALAIASWLAMRALGDSSDTVIAIGRETDAPTAALPPSEALIDDERFASALRRWPEREIALTRARAEAMARAAQPERAIAVYDRLASLLPLGLGLGDALGRAESLAALAKWDDALAALAALDLARADEHERARAIALDARCRLARRR
;
A
#
# COMPACT_ATOMS: atom_id res chain seq x y z
N MET A 1 -77.42 30.76 36.82
CA MET A 1 -77.18 29.48 37.52
C MET A 1 -77.20 28.39 36.46
N SER A 2 -76.01 27.85 36.14
CA SER A 2 -75.78 26.53 35.55
C SER A 2 -74.27 26.37 35.35
N GLU A 3 -73.62 25.68 36.28
CA GLU A 3 -72.51 24.75 35.97
C GLU A 3 -73.07 23.57 35.15
N PRO A 4 -72.27 22.66 34.53
CA PRO A 4 -70.81 22.56 34.47
C PRO A 4 -70.28 22.16 33.05
N ALA A 5 -68.96 22.02 32.90
CA ALA A 5 -68.28 20.85 32.29
C ALA A 5 -66.82 21.20 31.96
N GLU A 6 -65.90 20.73 32.80
CA GLU A 6 -64.47 20.69 32.50
C GLU A 6 -64.19 19.86 31.23
N PRO A 7 -63.20 20.24 30.40
CA PRO A 7 -62.78 19.42 29.27
C PRO A 7 -62.02 18.18 29.78
N GLU A 8 -62.51 16.99 29.40
CA GLU A 8 -61.84 15.71 29.61
C GLU A 8 -60.42 15.72 29.04
N VAL A 9 -59.44 15.47 29.92
CA VAL A 9 -58.04 15.21 29.56
C VAL A 9 -57.96 13.79 28.98
N PRO A 10 -57.50 13.58 27.73
CA PRO A 10 -57.32 12.24 27.21
C PRO A 10 -56.19 11.52 27.96
N ALA A 11 -56.51 10.28 28.37
CA ALA A 11 -55.70 9.40 29.17
C ALA A 11 -54.26 9.25 28.62
N GLN A 12 -53.29 9.40 29.52
CA GLN A 12 -51.89 9.03 29.33
C GLN A 12 -51.77 7.64 28.71
N GLN A 13 -51.27 7.58 27.47
CA GLN A 13 -50.78 6.35 26.86
C GLN A 13 -49.58 5.85 27.66
N ARG A 14 -49.82 4.90 28.56
CA ARG A 14 -48.77 4.08 29.17
C ARG A 14 -48.18 3.19 28.06
N TYR A 15 -47.02 3.58 27.56
CA TYR A 15 -46.18 2.72 26.73
C TYR A 15 -45.79 1.48 27.54
N CYS A 16 -46.46 0.36 27.30
CA CYS A 16 -46.01 -0.94 27.74
C CYS A 16 -44.82 -1.36 26.85
N LEU A 17 -43.58 -1.26 27.36
CA LEU A 17 -42.45 -1.98 26.76
C LEU A 17 -42.71 -3.49 26.89
N PRO A 18 -42.55 -4.29 25.82
CA PRO A 18 -42.66 -5.73 25.92
C PRO A 18 -41.49 -6.29 26.76
N PRO A 19 -41.71 -7.39 27.51
CA PRO A 19 -40.65 -7.99 28.32
C PRO A 19 -39.51 -8.52 27.42
N PRO A 20 -38.24 -8.43 27.87
CA PRO A 20 -37.11 -8.90 27.09
C PRO A 20 -37.20 -10.41 26.88
N HIS A 21 -37.17 -10.84 25.61
CA HIS A 21 -37.23 -12.25 25.24
C HIS A 21 -36.04 -13.05 25.81
N PRO A 22 -36.26 -14.26 26.37
CA PRO A 22 -35.21 -15.08 26.99
C PRO A 22 -34.12 -15.54 26.01
N PHE A 23 -34.39 -15.50 24.70
CA PHE A 23 -33.45 -15.90 23.65
C PHE A 23 -32.20 -15.00 23.54
N SER A 24 -32.26 -13.75 24.00
CA SER A 24 -31.12 -12.82 23.94
C SER A 24 -29.96 -13.21 24.88
N ARG A 25 -30.22 -13.99 25.94
CA ARG A 25 -29.20 -14.32 26.94
C ARG A 25 -28.24 -15.41 26.48
N PHE A 26 -28.66 -16.26 25.55
CA PHE A 26 -27.86 -17.35 25.00
C PHE A 26 -27.33 -17.05 23.59
N ALA A 27 -28.02 -16.20 22.82
CA ALA A 27 -27.58 -15.82 21.49
C ALA A 27 -26.25 -15.04 21.51
N VAL A 28 -26.10 -14.08 22.42
CA VAL A 28 -24.89 -13.25 22.53
C VAL A 28 -23.64 -14.06 22.90
N PRO A 29 -23.63 -14.92 23.95
CA PRO A 29 -22.45 -15.72 24.25
C PRO A 29 -22.14 -16.77 23.16
N ALA A 30 -23.15 -17.30 22.46
CA ALA A 30 -22.93 -18.21 21.34
C ALA A 30 -22.24 -17.52 20.15
N ILE A 31 -22.62 -16.28 19.85
CA ILE A 31 -21.97 -15.46 18.82
C ILE A 31 -20.52 -15.16 19.21
N ILE A 32 -20.28 -14.76 20.46
CA ILE A 32 -18.92 -14.48 20.96
C ILE A 32 -18.05 -15.74 20.88
N ALA A 33 -18.56 -16.89 21.32
CA ALA A 33 -17.83 -18.16 21.22
C ALA A 33 -17.53 -18.54 19.76
N GLY A 34 -18.47 -18.31 18.85
CA GLY A 34 -18.27 -18.52 17.41
C GLY A 34 -17.17 -17.63 16.82
N LEU A 35 -17.12 -16.35 17.19
CA LEU A 35 -16.08 -15.42 16.74
C LEU A 35 -14.70 -15.80 17.28
N ILE A 36 -14.60 -16.24 18.53
CA ILE A 36 -13.35 -16.72 19.13
C ILE A 36 -12.87 -17.98 18.42
N ALA A 37 -13.76 -18.94 18.16
CA ALA A 37 -13.41 -20.16 17.43
C ALA A 37 -12.91 -19.86 16.00
N LEU A 38 -13.56 -18.89 15.32
CA LEU A 38 -13.14 -18.44 13.99
C LEU A 38 -11.76 -17.78 14.02
N ALA A 39 -11.48 -16.94 15.03
CA ALA A 39 -10.18 -16.29 15.20
C ALA A 39 -9.07 -17.32 15.48
N ILE A 40 -9.34 -18.33 16.32
CA ILE A 40 -8.39 -19.41 16.61
C ILE A 40 -8.14 -20.25 15.36
N ALA A 41 -9.19 -20.60 14.60
CA ALA A 41 -9.05 -21.34 13.35
C ALA A 41 -8.24 -20.57 12.30
N SER A 42 -8.48 -19.26 12.17
CA SER A 42 -7.73 -18.37 11.28
C SER A 42 -6.25 -18.25 11.69
N TRP A 43 -5.98 -18.13 12.98
CA TRP A 43 -4.62 -18.07 13.52
C TRP A 43 -3.87 -19.40 13.35
N LEU A 44 -4.53 -20.53 13.59
CA LEU A 44 -3.95 -21.86 13.33
C LEU A 44 -3.69 -22.10 11.84
N ALA A 45 -4.56 -21.62 10.95
CA ALA A 45 -4.35 -21.68 9.51
C ALA A 45 -3.14 -20.84 9.08
N MET A 46 -2.98 -19.62 9.63
CA MET A 46 -1.79 -18.79 9.37
C MET A 46 -0.50 -19.45 9.89
N ARG A 47 -0.55 -20.17 11.02
CA ARG A 47 0.60 -20.94 11.52
C ARG A 47 0.94 -22.15 10.66
N ALA A 48 -0.07 -22.88 10.17
CA ALA A 48 0.15 -24.00 9.26
C ALA A 48 0.76 -23.54 7.91
N LEU A 49 0.46 -22.33 7.44
CA LEU A 49 1.11 -21.74 6.27
C LEU A 49 2.53 -21.19 6.57
N GLY A 50 2.85 -20.89 7.83
CA GLY A 50 4.17 -20.39 8.24
C GLY A 50 5.23 -21.48 8.46
N ASP A 51 4.82 -22.73 8.68
CA ASP A 51 5.71 -23.86 9.01
C ASP A 51 6.23 -24.62 7.76
N SER A 52 5.82 -24.20 6.56
CA SER A 52 6.17 -24.86 5.29
C SER A 52 7.52 -24.40 4.68
N SER A 53 8.29 -23.54 5.36
CA SER A 53 9.53 -22.99 4.79
C SER A 53 10.77 -23.88 4.90
N ASP A 54 10.71 -25.00 5.64
CA ASP A 54 11.93 -25.74 6.03
C ASP A 54 12.19 -27.07 5.29
N THR A 55 11.49 -27.36 4.19
CA THR A 55 11.72 -28.62 3.44
C THR A 55 11.90 -28.46 1.93
N VAL A 56 12.68 -27.49 1.45
CA VAL A 56 13.18 -27.52 0.06
C VAL A 56 14.64 -27.05 -0.03
N ILE A 57 15.54 -27.80 0.60
CA ILE A 57 16.88 -27.99 0.03
C ILE A 57 16.95 -29.46 -0.38
N ALA A 58 16.54 -29.74 -1.62
CA ALA A 58 17.23 -30.68 -2.51
C ALA A 58 16.43 -30.87 -3.82
N ILE A 59 17.20 -30.90 -4.91
CA ILE A 59 16.87 -31.45 -6.23
C ILE A 59 16.04 -30.54 -7.14
N GLY A 60 16.76 -29.85 -8.03
CA GLY A 60 16.18 -29.17 -9.17
C GLY A 60 15.46 -30.12 -10.12
N ARG A 61 14.27 -29.71 -10.55
CA ARG A 61 13.82 -29.82 -11.94
C ARG A 61 12.62 -28.88 -12.10
N GLU A 62 12.84 -27.90 -12.95
CA GLU A 62 11.98 -27.49 -14.06
C GLU A 62 10.50 -27.92 -14.00
N THR A 63 9.65 -26.94 -14.33
CA THR A 63 8.18 -26.97 -14.41
C THR A 63 7.43 -26.91 -13.09
N ASP A 64 7.19 -25.68 -12.62
CA ASP A 64 5.85 -25.24 -12.27
C ASP A 64 5.81 -23.72 -12.38
N ALA A 65 4.83 -23.20 -13.11
CA ALA A 65 4.50 -21.79 -13.05
C ALA A 65 3.51 -21.64 -11.88
N PRO A 66 3.96 -21.28 -10.66
CA PRO A 66 3.02 -20.83 -9.67
C PRO A 66 2.48 -19.50 -10.20
N THR A 67 1.21 -19.21 -9.94
CA THR A 67 0.58 -17.88 -10.08
C THR A 67 1.63 -16.79 -9.89
N ALA A 68 2.09 -16.23 -11.00
CA ALA A 68 3.46 -15.75 -11.10
C ALA A 68 3.72 -14.52 -10.22
N ALA A 69 4.37 -14.78 -9.08
CA ALA A 69 5.03 -13.74 -8.30
C ALA A 69 5.97 -12.98 -9.23
N LEU A 70 5.92 -11.64 -9.15
CA LEU A 70 6.89 -10.79 -9.84
C LEU A 70 8.31 -11.26 -9.47
N PRO A 71 9.25 -11.24 -10.42
CA PRO A 71 10.63 -11.55 -10.11
C PRO A 71 11.12 -10.60 -9.00
N PRO A 72 12.04 -11.05 -8.13
CA PRO A 72 12.61 -10.17 -7.12
C PRO A 72 13.22 -8.94 -7.79
N SER A 73 12.98 -7.78 -7.20
CA SER A 73 13.36 -6.48 -7.78
C SER A 73 14.84 -6.38 -8.15
N GLU A 74 15.71 -7.04 -7.40
CA GLU A 74 17.15 -7.11 -7.60
C GLU A 74 17.49 -7.83 -8.91
N ALA A 75 16.72 -8.86 -9.28
CA ALA A 75 16.88 -9.55 -10.55
C ALA A 75 16.50 -8.68 -11.75
N LEU A 76 15.68 -7.64 -11.55
CA LEU A 76 15.28 -6.72 -12.60
C LEU A 76 16.34 -5.70 -12.95
N ILE A 77 17.46 -5.62 -12.21
CA ILE A 77 18.61 -4.76 -12.58
C ILE A 77 19.29 -5.28 -13.85
N ASP A 78 19.29 -6.60 -14.04
CA ASP A 78 19.85 -7.27 -15.21
C ASP A 78 18.93 -7.10 -16.43
N ASP A 79 19.52 -6.75 -17.57
CA ASP A 79 18.79 -6.40 -18.78
C ASP A 79 18.09 -7.61 -19.41
N GLU A 80 18.74 -8.78 -19.39
CA GLU A 80 18.17 -10.02 -19.95
C GLU A 80 17.03 -10.55 -19.09
N ARG A 81 17.18 -10.52 -17.77
CA ARG A 81 16.12 -10.91 -16.82
C ARG A 81 14.93 -9.97 -16.91
N PHE A 82 15.16 -8.67 -17.04
CA PHE A 82 14.09 -7.70 -17.25
C PHE A 82 13.37 -7.94 -18.58
N ALA A 83 14.11 -8.13 -19.68
CA ALA A 83 13.50 -8.44 -20.98
C ALA A 83 12.71 -9.76 -20.95
N SER A 84 13.22 -10.76 -20.23
CA SER A 84 12.51 -12.03 -20.02
C SER A 84 11.23 -11.85 -19.21
N ALA A 85 11.27 -11.02 -18.17
CA ALA A 85 10.10 -10.68 -17.37
C ALA A 85 9.04 -9.94 -18.21
N LEU A 86 9.43 -8.98 -19.06
CA LEU A 86 8.51 -8.30 -19.96
C LEU A 86 7.88 -9.24 -21.01
N ARG A 87 8.65 -10.19 -21.55
CA ARG A 87 8.08 -11.21 -22.45
C ARG A 87 7.05 -12.09 -21.75
N ARG A 88 7.28 -12.38 -20.46
CA ARG A 88 6.42 -13.26 -19.67
C ARG A 88 5.18 -12.55 -19.12
N TRP A 89 5.29 -11.27 -18.80
CA TRP A 89 4.22 -10.43 -18.25
C TRP A 89 4.17 -9.06 -18.95
N PRO A 90 3.83 -9.00 -20.25
CA PRO A 90 3.80 -7.75 -21.00
C PRO A 90 2.82 -6.74 -20.42
N GLU A 91 1.71 -7.21 -19.84
CA GLU A 91 0.70 -6.38 -19.17
C GLU A 91 1.23 -5.69 -17.91
N ARG A 92 2.38 -6.14 -17.39
CA ARG A 92 3.02 -5.59 -16.18
C ARG A 92 4.20 -4.67 -16.48
N GLU A 93 4.35 -4.18 -17.72
CA GLU A 93 5.51 -3.35 -18.10
C GLU A 93 5.75 -2.16 -17.15
N ILE A 94 4.70 -1.43 -16.80
CA ILE A 94 4.80 -0.27 -15.88
C ILE A 94 5.32 -0.72 -14.51
N ALA A 95 4.73 -1.77 -13.92
CA ALA A 95 5.11 -2.26 -12.60
C ALA A 95 6.55 -2.82 -12.58
N LEU A 96 6.93 -3.56 -13.63
CA LEU A 96 8.28 -4.08 -13.79
C LEU A 96 9.30 -2.95 -13.97
N THR A 97 8.98 -1.93 -14.76
CA THR A 97 9.85 -0.77 -15.00
C THR A 97 10.05 0.05 -13.72
N ARG A 98 8.99 0.27 -12.94
CA ARG A 98 9.07 0.89 -11.61
C ARG A 98 9.98 0.11 -10.67
N ALA A 99 9.71 -1.19 -10.50
CA ALA A 99 10.49 -2.05 -9.62
C ALA A 99 11.98 -2.09 -10.02
N ARG A 100 12.27 -2.04 -11.33
CA ARG A 100 13.63 -1.92 -11.87
C ARG A 100 14.29 -0.59 -11.51
N ALA A 101 13.58 0.54 -11.65
CA ALA A 101 14.11 1.85 -11.29
C ALA A 101 14.47 1.93 -9.80
N GLU A 102 13.56 1.45 -8.93
CA GLU A 102 13.77 1.39 -7.48
C GLU A 102 14.94 0.47 -7.10
N ALA A 103 15.05 -0.69 -7.77
CA ALA A 103 16.16 -1.61 -7.54
C ALA A 103 17.51 -1.00 -7.92
N MET A 104 17.58 -0.29 -9.05
CA MET A 104 18.79 0.42 -9.47
C MET A 104 19.15 1.56 -8.50
N ALA A 105 18.15 2.30 -8.00
CA ALA A 105 18.38 3.32 -6.99
C ALA A 105 18.96 2.72 -5.68
N ARG A 106 18.37 1.61 -5.20
CA ARG A 106 18.87 0.88 -4.01
C ARG A 106 20.26 0.27 -4.22
N ALA A 107 20.58 -0.18 -5.44
CA ALA A 107 21.89 -0.72 -5.79
C ALA A 107 22.96 0.36 -6.03
N ALA A 108 22.70 1.61 -5.65
CA ALA A 108 23.60 2.75 -5.85
C ALA A 108 24.02 2.94 -7.33
N GLN A 109 23.08 2.73 -8.26
CA GLN A 109 23.22 3.04 -9.69
C GLN A 109 22.27 4.19 -10.09
N PRO A 110 22.42 5.38 -9.49
CA PRO A 110 21.47 6.48 -9.67
C PRO A 110 21.34 6.99 -11.12
N GLU A 111 22.41 6.97 -11.93
CA GLU A 111 22.34 7.35 -13.34
C GLU A 111 21.40 6.44 -14.13
N ARG A 112 21.52 5.13 -13.92
CA ARG A 112 20.66 4.13 -14.58
C ARG A 112 19.24 4.22 -14.04
N ALA A 113 19.07 4.42 -12.74
CA ALA A 113 17.76 4.61 -12.13
C ALA A 113 17.00 5.80 -12.75
N ILE A 114 17.66 6.95 -12.92
CA ILE A 114 17.05 8.14 -13.56
C ILE A 114 16.60 7.81 -14.99
N ALA A 115 17.44 7.15 -15.78
CA ALA A 115 17.07 6.77 -17.15
C ALA A 115 15.85 5.84 -17.19
N VAL A 116 15.71 4.93 -16.22
CA VAL A 116 14.52 4.07 -16.11
C VAL A 116 13.29 4.86 -15.63
N TYR A 117 13.43 5.81 -14.70
CA TYR A 117 12.34 6.71 -14.33
C TYR A 117 11.89 7.60 -15.48
N ASP A 118 12.81 8.10 -16.30
CA ASP A 118 12.49 8.89 -17.49
C ASP A 118 11.73 8.05 -18.53
N ARG A 119 12.12 6.78 -18.71
CA ARG A 119 11.35 5.82 -19.50
C ARG A 119 9.98 5.54 -18.88
N LEU A 120 9.88 5.38 -17.57
CA LEU A 120 8.61 5.16 -16.89
C LEU A 120 7.67 6.36 -17.10
N ALA A 121 8.21 7.59 -17.08
CA ALA A 121 7.47 8.81 -17.34
C ALA A 121 6.89 8.83 -18.77
N SER A 122 7.62 8.31 -19.76
CA SER A 122 7.13 8.26 -21.15
C SER A 122 6.07 7.17 -21.39
N LEU A 123 6.03 6.13 -20.55
CA LEU A 123 5.00 5.09 -20.58
C LEU A 123 3.68 5.54 -19.92
N LEU A 124 3.73 6.54 -19.04
CA LEU A 124 2.58 7.01 -18.27
C LEU A 124 1.98 8.27 -18.89
N PRO A 125 0.72 8.25 -19.38
CA PRO A 125 0.10 9.41 -20.03
C PRO A 125 0.00 10.66 -19.15
N LEU A 126 -0.09 10.46 -17.83
CA LEU A 126 -0.19 11.52 -16.83
C LEU A 126 1.16 11.83 -16.16
N GLY A 127 2.25 11.23 -16.66
CA GLY A 127 3.57 11.32 -16.04
C GLY A 127 3.73 10.40 -14.81
N LEU A 128 4.83 10.60 -14.09
CA LEU A 128 5.19 9.81 -12.92
C LEU A 128 4.22 10.04 -11.76
N GLY A 129 3.93 8.96 -11.02
CA GLY A 129 3.32 9.07 -9.70
C GLY A 129 4.27 9.75 -8.71
N LEU A 130 3.73 10.24 -7.58
CA LEU A 130 4.51 11.02 -6.63
C LEU A 130 5.70 10.25 -6.07
N GLY A 131 5.51 8.98 -5.67
CA GLY A 131 6.60 8.10 -5.23
C GLY A 131 7.69 7.90 -6.28
N ASP A 132 7.33 7.71 -7.56
CA ASP A 132 8.30 7.54 -8.65
C ASP A 132 9.10 8.83 -8.90
N ALA A 133 8.40 9.97 -8.89
CA ALA A 133 9.02 11.28 -9.08
C ALA A 133 9.95 11.63 -7.91
N LEU A 134 9.58 11.26 -6.68
CA LEU A 134 10.43 11.39 -5.51
C LEU A 134 11.66 10.47 -5.59
N GLY A 135 11.50 9.22 -6.00
CA GLY A 135 12.62 8.29 -6.21
C GLY A 135 13.60 8.78 -7.29
N ARG A 136 13.09 9.42 -8.34
CA ARG A 136 13.91 10.11 -9.35
C ARG A 136 14.68 11.29 -8.76
N ALA A 137 14.02 12.13 -7.95
CA ALA A 137 14.67 13.26 -7.28
C ALA A 137 15.75 12.80 -6.29
N GLU A 138 15.52 11.72 -5.55
CA GLU A 138 16.50 11.09 -4.66
C GLU A 138 17.73 10.61 -5.45
N SER A 139 17.50 10.02 -6.63
CA SER A 139 18.58 9.57 -7.52
C SER A 139 19.39 10.76 -8.08
N LEU A 140 18.74 11.87 -8.44
CA LEU A 140 19.43 13.11 -8.85
C LEU A 140 20.29 13.68 -7.72
N ALA A 141 19.76 13.68 -6.50
CA ALA A 141 20.51 14.09 -5.31
C ALA A 141 21.71 13.17 -5.05
N ALA A 142 21.59 11.86 -5.28
CA ALA A 142 22.73 10.94 -5.16
C ALA A 142 23.88 11.26 -6.14
N LEU A 143 23.57 11.89 -7.28
CA LEU A 143 24.56 12.38 -8.26
C LEU A 143 25.10 13.77 -7.97
N ALA A 144 24.77 14.35 -6.81
CA ALA A 144 25.06 15.75 -6.49
C ALA A 144 24.48 16.77 -7.50
N LYS A 145 23.46 16.38 -8.27
CA LYS A 145 22.69 17.29 -9.14
C LYS A 145 21.60 18.00 -8.33
N TRP A 146 22.03 18.81 -7.37
CA TRP A 146 21.14 19.38 -6.35
C TRP A 146 20.07 20.30 -6.93
N ASP A 147 20.42 21.10 -7.93
CA ASP A 147 19.47 22.02 -8.56
C ASP A 147 18.38 21.27 -9.34
N ASP A 148 18.76 20.20 -10.06
CA ASP A 148 17.80 19.34 -10.76
C ASP A 148 16.88 18.60 -9.77
N ALA A 149 17.44 18.13 -8.65
CA ALA A 149 16.67 17.48 -7.60
C ALA A 149 15.66 18.45 -6.94
N LEU A 150 16.08 19.69 -6.67
CA LEU A 150 15.20 20.73 -6.13
C LEU A 150 14.10 21.13 -7.13
N ALA A 151 14.45 21.24 -8.41
CA ALA A 151 13.47 21.50 -9.47
C ALA A 151 12.43 20.36 -9.57
N ALA A 152 12.89 19.11 -9.49
CA ALA A 152 12.01 17.94 -9.48
C ALA A 152 11.07 17.93 -8.26
N LEU A 153 11.59 18.25 -7.07
CA LEU A 153 10.80 18.36 -5.84
C LEU A 153 9.76 19.48 -5.90
N ALA A 154 10.10 20.63 -6.48
CA ALA A 154 9.19 21.76 -6.63
C ALA A 154 8.01 21.46 -7.57
N ALA A 155 8.16 20.50 -8.49
CA ALA A 155 7.11 20.05 -9.38
C ALA A 155 6.15 19.02 -8.75
N LEU A 156 6.41 18.55 -7.53
CA LEU A 156 5.56 17.57 -6.86
C LEU A 156 4.29 18.21 -6.29
N ASP A 157 3.14 17.59 -6.55
CA ASP A 157 1.89 17.93 -5.90
C ASP A 157 1.79 17.29 -4.50
N LEU A 158 2.47 17.91 -3.53
CA LEU A 158 2.50 17.43 -2.15
C LEU A 158 1.14 17.49 -1.43
N ALA A 159 0.15 18.23 -1.97
CA ALA A 159 -1.19 18.27 -1.39
C ALA A 159 -1.88 16.90 -1.47
N ARG A 160 -1.52 16.10 -2.48
CA ARG A 160 -2.05 14.75 -2.70
C ARG A 160 -1.17 13.64 -2.12
N ALA A 161 0.06 13.97 -1.72
CA ALA A 161 0.99 13.04 -1.10
C ALA A 161 0.47 12.53 0.24
N ASP A 162 0.81 11.29 0.59
CA ASP A 162 0.63 10.80 1.96
C ASP A 162 1.67 11.43 2.92
N GLU A 163 1.46 11.26 4.23
CA GLU A 163 2.33 11.88 5.25
C GLU A 163 3.78 11.40 5.14
N HIS A 164 4.00 10.13 4.76
CA HIS A 164 5.33 9.56 4.62
C HIS A 164 6.05 10.14 3.39
N GLU A 165 5.37 10.24 2.26
CA GLU A 165 5.87 10.86 1.04
C GLU A 165 6.21 12.34 1.25
N ARG A 166 5.34 13.09 1.94
CA ARG A 166 5.61 14.50 2.29
C ARG A 166 6.84 14.64 3.18
N ALA A 167 6.94 13.84 4.23
CA ALA A 167 8.08 13.86 5.14
C ALA A 167 9.39 13.56 4.40
N ARG A 168 9.37 12.56 3.50
CA ARG A 168 10.53 12.23 2.65
C ARG A 168 10.90 13.38 1.72
N ALA A 169 9.93 14.00 1.05
CA ALA A 169 10.18 15.14 0.14
C ALA A 169 10.78 16.34 0.88
N ILE A 170 10.25 16.69 2.05
CA ILE A 170 10.75 17.79 2.89
C ILE A 170 12.19 17.51 3.36
N ALA A 171 12.46 16.28 3.81
CA ALA A 171 13.81 15.88 4.22
C ALA A 171 14.81 15.96 3.06
N LEU A 172 14.39 15.56 1.86
CA LEU A 172 15.22 15.64 0.66
C LEU A 172 15.49 17.09 0.25
N ASP A 173 14.47 17.97 0.24
CA ASP A 173 14.61 19.40 -0.07
C ASP A 173 15.62 20.05 0.89
N ALA A 174 15.45 19.84 2.20
CA ALA A 174 16.35 20.38 3.21
C ALA A 174 17.80 19.90 2.99
N ARG A 175 18.00 18.61 2.72
CA ARG A 175 19.33 18.04 2.43
C ARG A 175 19.95 18.68 1.19
N CYS A 176 19.18 18.84 0.11
CA CYS A 176 19.69 19.44 -1.14
C CYS A 176 20.07 20.91 -0.94
N ARG A 177 19.26 21.70 -0.21
CA ARG A 177 19.57 23.10 0.11
C ARG A 177 20.81 23.25 0.97
N LEU A 178 21.01 22.34 1.94
CA LEU A 178 22.22 22.33 2.77
C LEU A 178 23.46 21.96 1.94
N ALA A 179 23.36 20.96 1.07
CA ALA A 179 24.45 20.55 0.19
C ALA A 179 24.88 21.65 -0.78
N ARG A 180 23.91 22.40 -1.34
CA ARG A 180 24.19 23.53 -2.25
C ARG A 180 24.90 24.72 -1.58
N ARG A 181 24.86 24.83 -0.25
CA ARG A 181 25.52 25.92 0.51
C ARG A 181 26.96 25.60 0.91
N ARG A 182 27.42 24.36 0.72
CA ARG A 182 28.79 23.94 1.01
C ARG A 182 29.68 24.15 -0.21
#